data_AF-A0A368H5E4-F1
#
_entry.id   AF-A0A368H5E4-F1
#
_cell.length_a   1.000
_cell.length_b   1.000
_cell.length_c   1.000
_cell.angle_alpha   90.00
_cell.angle_beta   90.00
_cell.angle_gamma   90.00
#
_symmetry.space_group_name_H-M   'P 1'
#
loop_
_entity.id
_entity.type
_entity.pdbx_description
1 polymer ?
#
loop_
_entity_poly.entity_id
_entity_poly.type
_entity_poly.pdbx_seq_one_letter_code
_entity_poly.pdbx_strand_id
1 'polypeptide(L)'
;MIHCTFILGKNLNLSLLSKNDRYKYKQDYESFKWKVTVAILVSVALSYLFPWRVLDSIGNFLMVWYYCTLTIRESVLTINGSRIKGWWVMHHYLSCVLCGIVLTWRDGECYQSFRHQFLMFVFYLCFVQILQTQYQSGCLRRLHSLGQGHIMDITVEGFTSFMFKGLTFLLPFLVAAYVSIQF
;
A
#
# COMPACT_ATOMS: atom_id res chain seq x y z
N MET A 1 13.10 -14.76 1.18
CA MET A 1 12.91 -16.23 1.27
C MET A 1 12.78 -16.72 2.72
N ILE A 2 13.55 -16.22 3.68
CA ILE A 2 13.56 -16.74 5.08
C ILE A 2 12.34 -16.30 5.93
N HIS A 3 11.80 -15.09 5.69
CA HIS A 3 10.88 -14.48 6.66
C HIS A 3 9.48 -15.12 6.71
N CYS A 4 8.88 -15.44 5.57
CA CYS A 4 7.53 -16.03 5.54
C CYS A 4 7.51 -17.50 5.95
N THR A 5 8.54 -18.28 5.59
CA THR A 5 8.66 -19.68 5.98
C THR A 5 8.86 -19.83 7.50
N PHE A 6 9.49 -18.83 8.14
CA PHE A 6 9.60 -18.76 9.60
C PHE A 6 8.24 -18.45 10.27
N ILE A 7 7.50 -17.46 9.76
CA ILE A 7 6.23 -17.01 10.36
C ILE A 7 5.08 -18.03 10.16
N LEU A 8 4.99 -18.66 8.99
CA LEU A 8 3.87 -19.56 8.63
C LEU A 8 4.15 -21.03 8.96
N GLY A 9 5.38 -21.38 9.35
CA GLY A 9 5.79 -22.76 9.64
C GLY A 9 6.11 -23.60 8.40
N LYS A 10 6.87 -24.67 8.59
CA LYS A 10 7.47 -25.51 7.52
C LYS A 10 6.48 -26.19 6.55
N ASN A 11 5.19 -26.25 6.85
CA ASN A 11 4.23 -27.13 6.17
C ASN A 11 3.19 -26.41 5.30
N LEU A 12 3.21 -25.08 5.17
CA LEU A 12 2.31 -24.38 4.25
C LEU A 12 2.94 -24.32 2.85
N ASN A 13 2.34 -25.02 1.89
CA ASN A 13 2.74 -24.92 0.49
C ASN A 13 2.28 -23.58 -0.10
N LEU A 14 3.14 -22.57 -0.02
CA LEU A 14 2.90 -21.23 -0.57
C LEU A 14 3.29 -21.13 -2.06
N SER A 15 3.73 -22.23 -2.67
CA SER A 15 4.08 -22.26 -4.10
C SER A 15 2.82 -22.46 -4.94
N LEU A 16 2.58 -21.51 -5.85
CA LEU A 16 1.51 -21.53 -6.82
C LEU A 16 1.98 -22.29 -8.06
N LEU A 17 1.52 -23.54 -8.18
CA LEU A 17 2.01 -24.50 -9.18
C LEU A 17 1.67 -24.07 -10.62
N SER A 18 0.45 -23.57 -10.86
CA SER A 18 0.03 -23.14 -12.20
C SER A 18 0.41 -21.68 -12.51
N LYS A 19 0.62 -21.38 -13.80
CA LYS A 19 0.65 -19.99 -14.29
C LYS A 19 -0.69 -19.28 -14.03
N ASN A 20 -1.80 -20.00 -14.11
CA ASN A 20 -3.13 -19.44 -13.86
C ASN A 20 -3.32 -19.05 -12.39
N ASP A 21 -2.87 -19.89 -11.46
CA ASP A 21 -2.97 -19.61 -10.02
C ASP A 21 -2.17 -18.37 -9.63
N ARG A 22 -0.97 -18.23 -10.19
CA ARG A 22 -0.12 -17.05 -10.04
C ARG A 22 -0.78 -15.78 -10.55
N TYR A 23 -1.39 -15.85 -11.73
CA TYR A 23 -2.10 -14.72 -12.31
C TYR A 23 -3.33 -14.32 -11.48
N LYS A 24 -4.13 -15.31 -11.05
CA LYS A 24 -5.31 -15.09 -10.20
C LYS A 24 -4.93 -14.48 -8.85
N TYR A 25 -3.92 -15.03 -8.18
CA TYR A 25 -3.43 -14.50 -6.90
C TYR A 25 -2.98 -13.04 -7.03
N LYS A 26 -2.27 -12.72 -8.10
CA LYS A 26 -1.86 -11.35 -8.42
C LYS A 26 -3.07 -10.43 -8.63
N GLN A 27 -4.09 -10.87 -9.36
CA GLN A 27 -5.32 -10.09 -9.55
C GLN A 27 -6.05 -9.85 -8.21
N ASP A 28 -6.13 -10.87 -7.35
CA ASP A 28 -6.73 -10.77 -6.02
C ASP A 28 -5.93 -9.85 -5.09
N TYR A 29 -4.60 -9.83 -5.24
CA TYR A 29 -3.71 -8.89 -4.56
C TYR A 29 -3.95 -7.44 -5.00
N GLU A 30 -4.01 -7.17 -6.30
CA GLU A 30 -4.29 -5.83 -6.83
C GLU A 30 -5.70 -5.34 -6.43
N SER A 31 -6.69 -6.22 -6.52
CA SER A 31 -8.07 -5.93 -6.09
C SER A 31 -8.13 -5.61 -4.60
N PHE A 32 -7.39 -6.34 -3.77
CA PHE A 32 -7.29 -6.09 -2.34
C PHE A 32 -6.72 -4.71 -2.04
N LYS A 33 -5.58 -4.32 -2.64
CA LYS A 33 -4.99 -2.99 -2.43
C LYS A 33 -6.00 -1.89 -2.72
N TRP A 34 -6.67 -1.99 -3.87
CA TRP A 34 -7.65 -0.97 -4.27
C TRP A 34 -8.84 -0.90 -3.31
N LYS A 35 -9.45 -2.04 -2.97
CA LYS A 35 -10.60 -2.10 -2.07
C LYS A 35 -10.27 -1.53 -0.68
N VAL A 36 -9.11 -1.89 -0.13
CA VAL A 36 -8.71 -1.43 1.20
C VAL A 36 -8.30 0.05 1.17
N THR A 37 -7.67 0.53 0.10
CA THR A 37 -7.38 1.96 -0.07
C THR A 37 -8.68 2.79 -0.06
N VAL A 38 -9.73 2.33 -0.75
CA VAL A 38 -11.05 2.97 -0.73
C VAL A 38 -11.66 2.92 0.67
N ALA A 39 -11.56 1.79 1.38
CA ALA A 39 -12.06 1.66 2.74
C ALA A 39 -11.34 2.62 3.73
N ILE A 40 -10.01 2.77 3.60
CA ILE A 40 -9.23 3.72 4.40
C ILE A 40 -9.67 5.16 4.09
N LEU A 41 -9.88 5.50 2.81
CA LEU A 41 -10.35 6.83 2.40
C LEU A 41 -11.71 7.18 3.03
N VAL A 42 -12.65 6.22 3.01
CA VAL A 42 -13.95 6.37 3.68
C VAL A 42 -13.77 6.52 5.19
N SER A 43 -12.90 5.74 5.81
CA SER A 43 -12.60 5.85 7.24
C SER A 43 -12.06 7.23 7.61
N VAL A 44 -11.17 7.80 6.80
CA VAL A 44 -10.63 9.15 7.02
C VAL A 44 -11.71 10.21 6.83
N ALA A 45 -12.54 10.09 5.79
CA ALA A 45 -13.66 11.01 5.57
C ALA A 45 -14.65 11.02 6.75
N LEU A 46 -15.02 9.83 7.25
CA LEU A 46 -15.87 9.69 8.43
C LEU A 46 -15.21 10.29 9.68
N SER A 47 -13.91 10.06 9.86
CA SER A 47 -13.16 10.64 10.98
C SER A 47 -13.10 12.17 10.91
N TYR A 48 -13.05 12.76 9.71
CA TYR A 48 -13.14 14.21 9.54
C TYR A 48 -14.54 14.76 9.87
N LEU A 49 -15.60 14.09 9.40
CA LEU A 49 -16.98 14.52 9.61
C LEU A 49 -17.42 14.35 11.08
N PHE A 50 -16.95 13.30 11.72
CA PHE A 50 -17.27 12.95 13.10
C PHE A 50 -15.96 12.79 13.87
N PRO A 51 -15.47 13.83 14.58
CA PRO A 51 -14.16 13.81 15.25
C PRO A 51 -14.18 13.00 16.54
N TRP A 52 -14.66 11.76 16.47
CA TRP A 52 -14.69 10.81 17.57
C TRP A 52 -13.43 9.96 17.54
N ARG A 53 -12.68 9.93 18.64
CA ARG A 53 -11.44 9.16 18.78
C ARG A 53 -11.58 7.69 18.35
N VAL A 54 -12.77 7.11 18.55
CA VAL A 54 -13.07 5.72 18.15
C VAL A 54 -12.97 5.53 16.63
N LEU A 55 -13.40 6.50 15.82
CA LEU A 55 -13.29 6.41 14.36
C LEU A 55 -11.83 6.47 13.91
N ASP A 56 -11.03 7.32 14.54
CA ASP A 56 -9.58 7.36 14.29
C ASP A 56 -8.93 6.01 14.66
N SER A 57 -9.34 5.38 15.77
CA SER A 57 -8.88 4.04 16.15
C SER A 57 -9.26 2.98 15.12
N ILE A 58 -10.50 2.99 14.63
CA ILE A 58 -10.94 2.03 13.61
C ILE A 58 -10.12 2.19 12.33
N GLY A 59 -9.88 3.43 11.89
CA GLY A 59 -9.04 3.72 10.74
C GLY A 59 -7.59 3.26 10.91
N ASN A 60 -6.99 3.53 12.07
CA ASN A 60 -5.61 3.09 12.36
C ASN A 60 -5.50 1.57 12.48
N PHE A 61 -6.49 0.90 13.10
CA PHE A 61 -6.55 -0.55 13.14
C PHE A 61 -6.65 -1.15 11.73
N LEU A 62 -7.49 -0.56 10.86
CA LEU A 62 -7.59 -0.96 9.45
C LEU A 62 -6.25 -0.82 8.73
N MET A 63 -5.49 0.26 8.97
CA MET A 63 -4.16 0.44 8.37
C MET A 63 -3.13 -0.56 8.90
N VAL A 64 -3.09 -0.83 10.21
CA VAL A 64 -2.24 -1.88 10.80
C VAL A 64 -2.54 -3.23 10.13
N TRP A 65 -3.81 -3.62 10.09
CA TRP A 65 -4.25 -4.84 9.43
C TRP A 65 -3.87 -4.87 7.94
N TYR A 66 -4.04 -3.75 7.24
CA TYR A 66 -3.69 -3.60 5.83
C TYR A 66 -2.20 -3.88 5.59
N TYR A 67 -1.30 -3.19 6.31
CA TYR A 67 0.15 -3.35 6.11
C TYR A 67 0.66 -4.74 6.51
N CYS A 68 0.11 -5.35 7.57
CA CYS A 68 0.41 -6.75 7.91
C CYS A 68 -0.01 -7.70 6.78
N THR A 69 -1.26 -7.57 6.32
CA THR A 69 -1.81 -8.44 5.27
C THR A 69 -1.08 -8.26 3.95
N LEU A 70 -0.73 -7.01 3.60
CA LEU A 70 0.03 -6.67 2.41
C LEU A 70 1.40 -7.35 2.42
N THR A 71 2.11 -7.26 3.56
CA THR A 71 3.42 -7.90 3.74
C THR A 71 3.38 -9.42 3.53
N ILE A 72 2.35 -10.08 4.05
CA ILE A 72 2.15 -11.53 3.87
C ILE A 72 1.89 -11.85 2.39
N ARG A 73 0.97 -11.11 1.74
CA ARG A 73 0.62 -11.32 0.33
C ARG A 73 1.80 -11.09 -0.60
N GLU A 74 2.59 -10.05 -0.36
CA GLU A 74 3.80 -9.72 -1.11
C GLU A 74 4.90 -10.75 -0.92
N SER A 75 5.00 -11.35 0.27
CA SER A 75 5.92 -12.45 0.50
C SER A 75 5.56 -13.70 -0.33
N VAL A 76 4.27 -14.02 -0.44
CA VAL A 76 3.78 -15.10 -1.32
C VAL A 76 4.08 -14.77 -2.78
N LEU A 77 3.84 -13.54 -3.23
CA LEU A 77 4.19 -13.08 -4.58
C LEU A 77 5.68 -13.21 -4.87
N THR A 78 6.53 -12.84 -3.90
CA THR A 78 8.00 -12.91 -4.03
C THR A 78 8.48 -14.36 -4.17
N ILE A 79 7.91 -15.30 -3.40
CA ILE A 79 8.20 -16.75 -3.52
C ILE A 79 7.79 -17.27 -4.92
N ASN A 80 6.76 -16.68 -5.53
CA ASN A 80 6.21 -17.11 -6.81
C ASN A 80 6.73 -16.33 -8.03
N GLY A 81 7.76 -15.50 -7.85
CA GLY A 81 8.51 -14.87 -8.95
C GLY A 81 8.25 -13.37 -9.15
N SER A 82 7.48 -12.71 -8.28
CA SER A 82 7.40 -11.24 -8.28
C SER A 82 8.68 -10.63 -7.70
N ARG A 83 9.12 -9.50 -8.28
CA ARG A 83 10.34 -8.81 -7.88
C ARG A 83 10.04 -7.61 -6.98
N ILE A 84 9.73 -7.88 -5.71
CA ILE A 84 9.43 -6.84 -4.73
C ILE A 84 10.73 -6.40 -4.03
N LYS A 85 10.95 -5.09 -3.92
CA LYS A 85 12.19 -4.53 -3.35
C LYS A 85 12.15 -4.57 -1.81
N GLY A 86 13.28 -4.85 -1.18
CA GLY A 86 13.37 -4.93 0.28
C GLY A 86 13.00 -3.64 1.03
N TRP A 87 13.37 -2.48 0.48
CA TRP A 87 13.03 -1.17 1.07
C TRP A 87 11.50 -0.95 1.11
N TRP A 88 10.77 -1.48 0.13
CA TRP A 88 9.32 -1.39 0.06
C TRP A 88 8.67 -2.19 1.21
N VAL A 89 9.19 -3.40 1.44
CA VAL A 89 8.76 -4.22 2.58
C VAL A 89 9.12 -3.56 3.92
N MET A 90 10.28 -2.90 4.02
CA MET A 90 10.66 -2.13 5.22
C MET A 90 9.70 -0.98 5.49
N HIS A 91 9.25 -0.28 4.44
CA HIS A 91 8.22 0.75 4.56
C HIS A 91 6.93 0.19 5.16
N HIS A 92 6.49 -1.02 4.78
CA HIS A 92 5.29 -1.64 5.37
C HIS A 92 5.42 -1.90 6.86
N TYR A 93 6.57 -2.40 7.31
CA TYR A 93 6.81 -2.61 8.73
C TYR A 93 6.78 -1.29 9.50
N LEU A 94 7.45 -0.26 8.98
CA LEU A 94 7.46 1.05 9.61
C LEU A 94 6.04 1.64 9.68
N SER A 95 5.29 1.61 8.58
CA SER A 95 3.92 2.11 8.54
C SER A 95 2.97 1.34 9.47
N CYS A 96 3.15 0.02 9.58
CA CYS A 96 2.42 -0.80 10.55
C CYS A 96 2.70 -0.36 12.00
N VAL A 97 3.98 -0.16 12.36
CA VAL A 97 4.36 0.30 13.70
C VAL A 97 3.82 1.69 13.98
N LEU A 98 3.96 2.64 13.05
CA LEU A 98 3.47 4.00 13.20
C LEU A 98 1.94 4.03 13.39
N CYS A 99 1.18 3.28 12.58
CA CYS A 99 -0.26 3.17 12.76
C CYS A 99 -0.62 2.50 14.10
N GLY A 100 0.18 1.55 14.57
CA GLY A 100 0.02 0.94 15.89
C GLY A 100 0.24 1.93 17.05
N ILE A 101 1.25 2.79 16.94
CA ILE A 101 1.50 3.86 17.91
C ILE A 101 0.29 4.80 17.94
N VAL A 102 -0.17 5.30 16.79
CA VAL A 102 -1.33 6.21 16.70
C VAL A 102 -2.61 5.53 17.21
N LEU A 103 -2.81 4.24 16.91
CA LEU A 103 -3.94 3.45 17.43
C LEU A 103 -3.99 3.46 18.96
N THR A 104 -2.84 3.25 19.61
CA THR A 104 -2.73 3.21 21.08
C THR A 104 -2.56 4.58 21.73
N TRP A 105 -2.37 5.64 20.95
CA TRP A 105 -2.17 6.99 21.46
C TRP A 105 -3.44 7.49 22.16
N ARG A 106 -3.32 7.79 23.46
CA ARG A 106 -4.42 8.31 24.28
C ARG A 106 -4.93 9.65 23.75
N ASP A 107 -6.25 9.83 23.77
CA ASP A 107 -6.87 11.11 23.44
C ASP A 107 -6.46 12.20 24.44
N GLY A 108 -5.86 13.27 23.94
CA GLY A 108 -5.29 14.37 24.71
C GLY A 108 -4.76 15.47 23.79
N GLU A 109 -4.32 16.59 24.35
CA GLU A 109 -3.96 17.79 23.58
C GLU A 109 -2.93 17.50 22.47
N CYS A 110 -1.86 16.77 22.77
CA CYS A 110 -0.85 16.41 21.76
C CYS A 110 -1.45 15.61 20.58
N TYR A 111 -2.35 14.67 20.88
CA TYR A 111 -3.03 13.90 19.84
C TYR A 111 -3.92 14.81 18.99
N GLN A 112 -4.68 15.70 19.62
CA GLN A 112 -5.58 16.62 18.94
C GLN A 112 -4.82 17.62 18.04
N SER A 113 -3.66 18.12 18.49
CA SER A 113 -2.80 18.97 17.65
C SER A 113 -2.22 18.22 16.44
N PHE A 114 -1.91 16.93 16.58
CA PHE A 114 -1.39 16.09 15.50
C PHE A 114 -2.48 15.61 14.53
N ARG A 115 -3.69 15.39 15.05
CA ARG A 115 -4.79 14.68 14.38
C ARG A 115 -5.10 15.20 12.98
N HIS A 116 -5.23 16.51 12.83
CA HIS A 116 -5.57 17.11 11.54
C HIS A 116 -4.50 16.80 10.47
N GLN A 117 -3.24 17.02 10.80
CA GLN A 117 -2.12 16.76 9.89
C GLN A 117 -2.05 15.28 9.52
N PHE A 118 -2.27 14.40 10.49
CA PHE A 118 -2.30 12.96 10.26
C PHE A 118 -3.40 12.52 9.30
N LEU A 119 -4.64 13.00 9.51
CA LEU A 119 -5.76 12.62 8.64
C LEU A 119 -5.58 13.17 7.22
N MET A 120 -5.08 14.40 7.05
CA MET A 120 -4.70 14.93 5.72
C MET A 120 -3.62 14.08 5.06
N PHE A 121 -2.61 13.68 5.83
CA PHE A 121 -1.53 12.84 5.32
C PHE A 121 -2.05 11.47 4.83
N VAL A 122 -2.90 10.79 5.61
CA VAL A 122 -3.49 9.51 5.21
C VAL A 122 -4.40 9.66 3.99
N PHE A 123 -5.21 10.74 3.93
CA PHE A 123 -6.02 11.06 2.76
C PHE A 123 -5.13 11.20 1.50
N TYR A 124 -4.06 11.98 1.61
CA TYR A 124 -3.11 12.20 0.53
C TYR A 124 -2.45 10.90 0.07
N LEU A 125 -2.00 10.05 1.00
CA LEU A 125 -1.44 8.75 0.68
C LEU A 125 -2.43 7.87 -0.09
N CYS A 126 -3.71 7.84 0.33
CA CYS A 126 -4.74 7.09 -0.38
C CYS A 126 -4.97 7.63 -1.80
N PHE A 127 -4.99 8.95 -1.96
CA PHE A 127 -5.11 9.59 -3.26
C PHE A 127 -3.95 9.22 -4.20
N VAL A 128 -2.71 9.35 -3.72
CA VAL A 128 -1.50 8.97 -4.47
C VAL A 128 -1.51 7.49 -4.81
N GLN A 129 -1.88 6.62 -3.88
CA GLN A 129 -1.97 5.18 -4.10
C GLN A 129 -2.96 4.84 -5.22
N ILE A 130 -4.11 5.53 -5.29
CA ILE A 130 -5.08 5.35 -6.38
C ILE A 130 -4.46 5.76 -7.72
N LEU A 131 -3.83 6.94 -7.80
CA LEU A 131 -3.20 7.42 -9.03
C LEU A 131 -2.07 6.49 -9.51
N GLN A 132 -1.18 6.09 -8.59
CA GLN A 132 -0.09 5.15 -8.88
C GLN A 132 -0.64 3.82 -9.40
N THR A 133 -1.67 3.28 -8.74
CA THR A 133 -2.26 1.99 -9.14
C THR A 133 -2.86 2.08 -10.55
N GLN A 134 -3.55 3.16 -10.89
CA GLN A 134 -4.13 3.35 -12.22
C GLN A 134 -3.04 3.47 -13.30
N TYR A 135 -2.04 4.34 -13.06
CA TYR A 135 -0.94 4.57 -13.98
C TYR A 135 -0.13 3.28 -14.24
N GLN A 136 0.26 2.59 -13.17
CA GLN A 136 1.09 1.38 -13.24
C GLN A 136 0.32 0.22 -13.86
N SER A 137 -0.96 0.04 -13.51
CA SER A 137 -1.82 -0.97 -14.16
C SER A 137 -1.94 -0.73 -15.67
N GLY A 138 -2.08 0.53 -16.09
CA GLY A 138 -2.13 0.89 -17.51
C GLY A 138 -0.82 0.58 -18.24
N CYS A 139 0.32 0.91 -17.63
CA CYS A 139 1.63 0.60 -18.19
C CYS A 139 1.87 -0.91 -18.30
N LEU A 140 1.50 -1.67 -17.26
CA LEU A 140 1.66 -3.12 -17.24
C LEU A 140 0.79 -3.80 -18.31
N ARG A 141 -0.47 -3.37 -18.48
CA ARG A 141 -1.34 -3.86 -19.55
C ARG A 141 -0.75 -3.61 -20.94
N ARG A 142 -0.17 -2.42 -21.16
CA ARG A 142 0.51 -2.10 -22.42
C ARG A 142 1.76 -2.96 -22.65
N LEU A 143 2.57 -3.20 -21.63
CA LEU A 143 3.73 -4.09 -21.74
C LEU A 143 3.30 -5.53 -22.04
N HIS A 144 2.23 -6.00 -21.42
CA HIS A 144 1.67 -7.34 -21.69
C HIS A 144 1.12 -7.45 -23.11
N SER A 145 0.42 -6.44 -23.64
CA SER A 145 -0.06 -6.45 -25.03
C SER A 145 1.07 -6.40 -26.06
N LEU A 146 2.21 -5.80 -25.70
CA LEU A 146 3.41 -5.74 -26.53
C LEU A 146 4.31 -6.99 -26.39
N GLY A 147 3.95 -7.96 -25.52
CA GLY A 147 4.77 -9.13 -25.23
C GLY A 147 6.06 -8.84 -24.45
N GLN A 148 6.21 -7.64 -23.88
CA GLN A 148 7.42 -7.17 -23.22
C GLN A 148 7.39 -7.23 -21.68
N GLY A 149 6.25 -7.54 -21.06
CA GLY A 149 6.13 -7.57 -19.60
C GLY A 149 6.25 -8.97 -19.01
N HIS A 150 6.87 -9.08 -17.83
CA HIS A 150 6.95 -10.35 -17.13
C HIS A 150 5.61 -10.67 -16.44
N ILE A 151 5.20 -11.94 -16.44
CA ILE A 151 3.86 -12.37 -16.00
C ILE A 151 3.63 -11.98 -14.52
N MET A 152 4.69 -12.01 -13.70
CA MET A 152 4.65 -11.73 -12.26
C MET A 152 4.92 -10.27 -11.86
N ASP A 153 5.00 -9.34 -12.82
CA ASP A 153 5.20 -7.92 -12.50
C ASP A 153 3.92 -7.32 -11.92
N ILE A 154 3.93 -6.88 -10.66
CA ILE A 154 2.78 -6.27 -9.98
C ILE A 154 2.80 -4.75 -10.08
N THR A 155 1.69 -4.08 -9.72
CA THR A 155 1.78 -2.65 -9.45
C THR A 155 2.53 -2.47 -8.13
N VAL A 156 3.49 -1.55 -8.15
CA VAL A 156 4.57 -1.25 -7.20
C VAL A 156 5.87 -2.07 -7.33
N GLU A 157 7.08 -1.50 -7.20
CA GLU A 157 7.72 -0.24 -7.64
C GLU A 157 9.24 -0.53 -7.59
N GLY A 158 9.84 -0.76 -8.76
CA GLY A 158 11.18 -0.26 -9.02
C GLY A 158 11.01 0.82 -10.07
N PHE A 159 11.69 1.96 -9.93
CA PHE A 159 11.86 2.92 -11.03
C PHE A 159 12.47 2.16 -12.22
N THR A 160 11.63 1.73 -13.16
CA THR A 160 12.12 1.32 -14.47
C THR A 160 12.33 2.59 -15.28
N SER A 161 13.42 2.68 -16.03
CA SER A 161 13.81 3.89 -16.78
C SER A 161 12.68 4.45 -17.67
N PHE A 162 11.73 3.62 -18.07
CA PHE A 162 10.56 4.01 -18.85
C PHE A 162 9.49 4.80 -18.04
N MET A 163 9.39 4.62 -16.72
CA MET A 163 8.43 5.34 -15.86
C MET A 163 8.75 6.85 -15.74
N PHE A 164 9.97 7.28 -16.08
CA PHE A 164 10.33 8.70 -16.19
C PHE A 164 9.52 9.44 -17.26
N LYS A 165 9.02 8.75 -18.30
CA LYS A 165 8.23 9.39 -19.36
C LYS A 165 6.83 9.84 -18.92
N GLY A 166 6.34 9.39 -17.75
CA GLY A 166 5.05 9.81 -17.17
C GLY A 166 5.13 10.47 -15.80
N LEU A 167 6.31 10.47 -15.16
CA LEU A 167 6.52 11.01 -13.81
C LEU A 167 6.31 12.53 -13.73
N THR A 168 6.49 13.26 -14.84
CA THR A 168 6.28 14.71 -14.94
C THR A 168 4.88 15.13 -14.49
N PHE A 169 3.86 14.29 -14.71
CA PHE A 169 2.50 14.56 -14.26
C PHE A 169 2.34 14.40 -12.74
N LEU A 170 3.04 13.44 -12.12
CA LEU A 170 2.91 13.15 -10.69
C LEU A 170 3.72 14.13 -9.81
N LEU A 171 4.83 14.64 -10.34
CA LEU A 171 5.74 15.59 -9.68
C LEU A 171 5.06 16.80 -9.02
N PRO A 172 4.15 17.54 -9.69
CA PRO A 172 3.47 18.66 -9.05
C PRO A 172 2.59 18.25 -7.85
N PHE A 173 1.99 17.05 -7.87
CA PHE A 173 1.22 16.54 -6.73
C PHE A 173 2.12 16.11 -5.56
N LEU A 174 3.32 15.59 -5.85
CA LEU A 174 4.33 15.24 -4.85
C LEU A 174 4.92 16.49 -4.19
N VAL A 175 5.22 17.54 -4.98
CA VAL A 175 5.73 18.82 -4.47
C VAL A 175 4.64 19.57 -3.69
N ALA A 176 3.40 19.59 -4.17
CA ALA A 176 2.29 20.21 -3.45
C ALA A 176 2.09 19.59 -2.06
N ALA A 177 2.27 18.28 -1.93
CA ALA A 177 2.16 17.60 -0.64
C ALA A 177 3.30 17.92 0.32
N TYR A 178 4.53 18.03 -0.17
CA TYR A 178 5.65 18.50 0.65
C TYR A 178 5.38 19.90 1.21
N VAL A 179 4.80 20.78 0.39
CA VAL A 179 4.46 22.16 0.79
C VAL A 179 3.24 22.21 1.72
N SER A 180 2.20 21.40 1.48
CA SER A 180 0.98 21.40 2.29
C SER A 180 1.14 20.79 3.68
N ILE A 181 2.24 20.09 3.94
CA ILE A 181 2.56 19.51 5.25
C ILE A 181 3.34 20.52 6.14
N GLN A 182 3.84 21.61 5.56
CA GLN A 182 4.65 22.63 6.25
C GLN A 182 3.86 23.87 6.72
N PHE A 183 2.54 23.91 6.53
CA PHE A 183 1.64 24.95 7.02
C PHE A 183 0.45 24.33 7.76
#